data_AF-A0A2A9HGC3-F1
#
_entry.id   AF-A0A2A9HGC3-F1
#
_cell.length_a   1.000
_cell.length_b   1.000
_cell.length_c   1.000
_cell.angle_alpha   90.00
_cell.angle_beta   90.00
_cell.angle_gamma   90.00
#
_symmetry.space_group_name_H-M   'P 1'
#
loop_
_entity.id
_entity.type
_entity.pdbx_description
1 polymer ?
#
loop_
_entity_poly.entity_id
_entity_poly.type
_entity_poly.pdbx_seq_one_letter_code
_entity_poly.pdbx_strand_id
1 'polypeptide(L)'
;MSAALAPIIGHRTSPLLGGRGGKGLAATFGAWTALGGPWAAVTYGAALAIGFGVLRLREGWAVLAGAPALLGAALINRPGRRAESIAAWVLTTASLAWAYRARFGWPPVRER
;
A
#
# COMPACT_ATOMS: atom_id res chain seq x y z
N MET A 1 -11.42 10.17 11.32
CA MET A 1 -11.81 8.99 10.50
C MET A 1 -11.97 9.32 9.01
N SER A 2 -12.48 10.50 8.63
CA SER A 2 -12.78 10.82 7.21
C SER A 2 -11.61 11.38 6.39
N ALA A 3 -10.59 11.97 7.02
CA ALA A 3 -9.51 12.68 6.31
C ALA A 3 -8.44 11.76 5.67
N ALA A 4 -8.23 10.54 6.17
CA ALA A 4 -7.21 9.62 5.64
C ALA A 4 -7.69 8.86 4.39
N LEU A 5 -9.00 8.68 4.23
CA LEU A 5 -9.60 8.03 3.06
C LEU A 5 -9.80 9.00 1.89
N ALA A 6 -9.97 10.29 2.17
CA ALA A 6 -10.17 11.34 1.17
C ALA A 6 -9.07 11.41 0.08
N PRO A 7 -7.76 11.36 0.40
CA PRO A 7 -6.73 11.37 -0.65
C PRO A 7 -6.66 10.05 -1.43
N ILE A 8 -6.97 8.91 -0.82
CA ILE A 8 -6.90 7.60 -1.49
C ILE A 8 -8.02 7.47 -2.53
N ILE A 9 -9.24 7.91 -2.19
CA ILE A 9 -10.38 7.93 -3.10
C ILE A 9 -10.27 9.10 -4.09
N GLY A 10 -9.82 10.27 -3.63
CA GLY A 10 -9.61 11.47 -4.45
C GLY A 10 -8.52 11.29 -5.51
N HIS A 11 -7.48 10.49 -5.26
CA HIS A 11 -6.47 10.19 -6.27
C HIS A 11 -6.98 9.21 -7.34
N ARG A 12 -7.93 8.33 -7.00
CA ARG A 12 -8.63 7.47 -7.97
C ARG A 12 -9.63 8.23 -8.83
N THR A 13 -10.20 9.31 -8.31
CA THR A 13 -11.22 10.15 -8.96
C THR A 13 -10.67 11.50 -9.40
N SER A 14 -9.36 11.66 -9.48
CA SER A 14 -8.74 12.94 -9.84
C SER A 14 -9.26 13.38 -11.23
N PRO A 15 -10.12 14.42 -11.32
CA PRO A 15 -10.75 14.83 -12.57
C PRO A 15 -9.71 15.37 -13.56
N LEU A 16 -8.55 15.79 -13.03
CA LEU A 16 -7.44 16.41 -13.76
C LEU A 16 -6.61 15.43 -14.61
N LEU A 17 -6.80 14.11 -14.45
CA LEU A 17 -6.12 13.07 -15.24
C LEU A 17 -7.10 12.16 -16.02
N GLY A 18 -8.35 12.60 -16.22
CA GLY A 18 -9.31 11.89 -17.07
C GLY A 18 -9.67 10.48 -16.58
N GLY A 19 -9.78 10.27 -15.26
CA GLY A 19 -10.12 8.97 -14.69
C GLY A 19 -8.99 7.92 -14.75
N ARG A 20 -7.76 8.33 -15.06
CA ARG A 20 -6.56 7.48 -15.07
C ARG A 20 -5.67 7.74 -13.85
N GLY A 21 -6.27 7.80 -12.65
CA GLY A 21 -5.53 8.00 -11.40
C GLY A 21 -4.45 6.94 -11.21
N GLY A 22 -3.24 7.36 -10.85
CA GLY A 22 -2.11 6.45 -10.57
C GLY A 22 -2.49 5.39 -9.51
N LYS A 23 -1.73 4.30 -9.43
CA LYS A 23 -2.06 3.07 -8.65
C LYS A 23 -2.22 3.25 -7.12
N GLY A 24 -2.23 4.49 -6.61
CA GLY A 24 -2.50 4.82 -5.21
C GLY A 24 -1.32 4.56 -4.27
N LEU A 25 -0.16 4.16 -4.80
CA LEU A 25 1.01 3.80 -3.99
C LEU A 25 1.53 4.99 -3.18
N ALA A 26 1.71 6.16 -3.81
CA ALA A 26 2.18 7.38 -3.11
C ALA A 26 1.19 7.87 -2.04
N ALA A 27 -0.11 7.78 -2.31
CA ALA A 27 -1.16 8.10 -1.33
C ALA A 27 -1.14 7.10 -0.15
N THR A 28 -0.84 5.83 -0.42
CA THR A 28 -0.66 4.80 0.62
C THR A 28 0.54 5.13 1.50
N PHE A 29 1.68 5.52 0.92
CA PHE A 29 2.83 5.98 1.68
C PHE A 29 2.46 7.12 2.63
N GLY A 30 1.90 8.23 2.12
CA GLY A 30 1.56 9.39 2.95
C GLY A 30 0.54 9.09 4.04
N ALA A 31 -0.54 8.35 3.71
CA ALA A 31 -1.55 7.98 4.69
C ALA A 31 -0.97 7.10 5.80
N TRP A 32 -0.13 6.12 5.45
CA TRP A 32 0.45 5.22 6.44
C TRP A 32 1.63 5.81 7.20
N THR A 33 2.36 6.79 6.65
CA THR A 33 3.29 7.62 7.44
C THR A 33 2.56 8.36 8.55
N ALA A 34 1.39 8.93 8.24
CA ALA A 34 0.57 9.62 9.23
C ALA A 34 -0.10 8.65 10.25
N LEU A 35 -0.34 7.40 9.86
CA LEU A 35 -0.98 6.40 10.74
C LEU A 35 0.02 5.63 11.61
N GLY A 36 1.09 5.11 11.02
CA GLY A 36 2.10 4.24 11.65
C GLY A 36 3.44 4.92 11.90
N GLY A 37 3.55 6.24 11.69
CA GLY A 37 4.78 7.00 11.87
C GLY A 37 5.75 6.92 10.68
N PRO A 38 6.86 7.68 10.73
CA PRO A 38 7.83 7.75 9.63
C PRO A 38 8.43 6.39 9.27
N TRP A 39 8.61 5.51 10.27
CA TRP A 39 9.12 4.16 10.07
C TRP A 39 8.21 3.27 9.23
N ALA A 40 6.90 3.49 9.22
CA ALA A 40 5.98 2.71 8.38
C ALA A 40 6.26 2.90 6.88
N ALA A 41 6.59 4.12 6.46
CA ALA A 41 6.98 4.40 5.09
C ALA A 41 8.35 3.80 4.77
N VAL A 42 9.32 3.93 5.67
CA VAL A 42 10.67 3.38 5.46
C VAL A 42 10.63 1.86 5.32
N THR A 43 9.92 1.15 6.21
CA THR A 43 9.82 -0.32 6.15
C THR A 43 9.04 -0.79 4.92
N TYR A 44 7.97 -0.07 4.53
CA TYR A 44 7.25 -0.38 3.30
C TYR A 44 8.10 -0.14 2.05
N GLY A 45 8.84 0.98 2.00
CA GLY A 45 9.78 1.28 0.93
C GLY A 45 10.90 0.24 0.82
N ALA A 46 11.45 -0.20 1.95
CA ALA A 46 12.45 -1.27 1.98
C ALA A 46 11.87 -2.60 1.48
N ALA A 47 10.65 -2.96 1.89
CA ALA A 47 9.98 -4.18 1.42
C ALA A 47 9.76 -4.15 -0.10
N LEU A 48 9.39 -3.00 -0.66
CA LEU A 48 9.28 -2.82 -2.11
C LEU A 48 10.65 -2.92 -2.80
N ALA A 49 11.69 -2.28 -2.26
CA ALA A 49 13.03 -2.32 -2.81
C ALA A 49 13.59 -3.75 -2.84
N ILE A 50 13.38 -4.53 -1.77
CA ILE A 50 13.75 -5.95 -1.70
C ILE A 50 12.90 -6.76 -2.68
N GLY A 51 11.58 -6.53 -2.70
CA GLY A 51 10.65 -7.22 -3.59
C GLY A 51 11.01 -7.06 -5.07
N PHE A 52 11.35 -5.84 -5.50
CA PHE A 52 11.71 -5.56 -6.89
C PHE A 52 13.17 -5.87 -7.22
N GLY A 53 14.10 -5.46 -6.36
CA GLY A 53 15.54 -5.54 -6.63
C GLY A 53 16.14 -6.91 -6.39
N VAL A 54 15.75 -7.57 -5.29
CA VAL A 54 16.30 -8.86 -4.88
C VAL A 54 15.42 -10.00 -5.37
N LEU A 55 14.14 -9.97 -5.01
CA LEU A 55 13.20 -11.06 -5.28
C LEU A 55 12.60 -11.01 -6.69
N ARG A 56 12.81 -9.91 -7.44
CA ARG A 56 12.27 -9.68 -8.79
C ARG A 56 10.79 -10.02 -8.92
N LEU A 57 10.04 -9.73 -7.86
CA LEU A 57 8.60 -9.94 -7.84
C LEU A 57 7.92 -9.04 -8.87
N ARG A 58 6.91 -9.57 -9.53
CA ARG A 58 6.02 -8.75 -10.37
C ARG A 58 5.32 -7.73 -9.48
N GLU A 59 5.00 -6.59 -10.07
CA GLU A 59 4.55 -5.41 -9.32
C GLU A 59 3.41 -5.66 -8.34
N GLY A 60 2.40 -6.46 -8.71
CA GLY A 60 1.31 -6.76 -7.79
C GLY A 60 1.78 -7.52 -6.54
N TRP A 61 2.65 -8.52 -6.73
CA TRP A 61 3.17 -9.34 -5.65
C TRP A 61 4.10 -8.55 -4.73
N ALA A 62 5.00 -7.73 -5.28
CA ALA A 62 5.88 -6.86 -4.50
C ALA A 62 5.09 -5.90 -3.60
N VAL A 63 4.04 -5.30 -4.15
CA VAL A 63 3.19 -4.32 -3.44
C VAL A 63 2.39 -4.96 -2.31
N LEU A 64 1.85 -6.17 -2.52
CA LEU A 64 1.17 -6.92 -1.47
C LEU A 64 2.12 -7.46 -0.42
N ALA A 65 3.32 -7.90 -0.80
CA ALA A 65 4.33 -8.40 0.14
C ALA A 65 4.78 -7.35 1.16
N GLY A 66 4.73 -6.06 0.80
CA GLY A 66 5.01 -4.97 1.74
C GLY A 66 3.83 -4.63 2.68
N ALA A 67 2.60 -5.00 2.36
CA ALA A 67 1.43 -4.60 3.13
C ALA A 67 1.49 -5.04 4.62
N PRO A 68 2.01 -6.24 5.00
CA PRO A 68 2.20 -6.61 6.39
C PRO A 68 3.07 -5.64 7.20
N ALA A 69 4.08 -5.01 6.59
CA ALA A 69 4.94 -4.04 7.27
C ALA A 69 4.16 -2.80 7.73
N LEU A 70 3.18 -2.37 6.93
CA LEU A 70 2.28 -1.26 7.26
C LEU A 70 1.41 -1.61 8.46
N LEU A 71 0.82 -2.82 8.49
CA LEU A 71 0.01 -3.29 9.62
C LEU A 71 0.84 -3.36 10.90
N GLY A 72 2.03 -3.97 10.85
CA GLY A 72 2.92 -4.08 11.99
C GLY A 72 3.26 -2.70 12.58
N ALA A 73 3.62 -1.74 11.73
CA ALA A 73 3.91 -0.39 12.17
C ALA A 73 2.71 0.30 12.82
N ALA A 74 1.50 0.13 12.28
CA ALA A 74 0.30 0.71 12.89
C ALA A 74 -0.08 0.05 14.22
N LEU A 75 0.08 -1.27 14.36
CA LEU A 75 -0.20 -1.98 15.61
C LEU A 75 0.76 -1.60 16.73
N ILE A 76 2.05 -1.38 16.40
CA ILE A 76 3.06 -0.93 17.37
C ILE A 76 2.81 0.51 17.81
N ASN A 77 2.53 1.41 16.85
CA ASN A 77 2.37 2.84 17.16
C ASN A 77 0.99 3.22 17.71
N ARG A 78 -0.03 2.37 17.52
CA ARG A 78 -1.40 2.62 18.01
C ARG A 78 -2.03 1.41 18.69
N PRO A 79 -1.49 0.96 19.84
CA PRO A 79 -1.96 -0.23 20.53
C PRO A 79 -3.42 -0.14 21.02
N GLY A 80 -3.96 1.07 21.22
CA GLY A 80 -5.36 1.30 21.62
C GLY A 80 -6.38 1.37 20.47
N ARG A 81 -5.94 1.39 19.20
CA ARG A 81 -6.82 1.53 18.01
C ARG A 81 -6.64 0.39 17.02
N ARG A 82 -6.30 -0.81 17.50
CA ARG A 82 -5.95 -1.98 16.67
C ARG A 82 -7.06 -2.35 15.68
N ALA A 83 -8.32 -2.32 16.10
CA ALA A 83 -9.45 -2.62 15.23
C ALA A 83 -9.52 -1.65 14.03
N GLU A 84 -9.31 -0.36 14.27
CA GLU A 84 -9.26 0.65 13.20
C GLU A 84 -8.04 0.47 12.29
N SER A 85 -6.88 0.15 12.86
CA SER A 85 -5.66 -0.12 12.08
C SER A 85 -5.83 -1.34 11.18
N ILE A 86 -6.47 -2.40 11.65
CA ILE A 86 -6.79 -3.59 10.87
C ILE A 86 -7.81 -3.25 9.77
N ALA A 87 -8.87 -2.50 10.09
CA ALA A 87 -9.86 -2.09 9.10
C ALA A 87 -9.23 -1.23 7.98
N ALA A 88 -8.42 -0.23 8.36
CA ALA A 88 -7.68 0.61 7.41
C ALA A 88 -6.69 -0.21 6.56
N TRP A 89 -6.06 -1.22 7.17
CA TRP A 89 -5.18 -2.15 6.47
C TRP A 89 -5.92 -2.98 5.44
N VAL A 90 -7.04 -3.61 5.83
CA VAL A 90 -7.87 -4.41 4.91
C VAL A 90 -8.32 -3.56 3.72
N LEU A 91 -8.81 -2.35 3.97
CA LEU A 91 -9.25 -1.43 2.91
C LEU A 91 -8.08 -1.02 1.98
N THR A 92 -6.90 -0.76 2.55
CA THR A 92 -5.70 -0.41 1.78
C THR A 92 -5.25 -1.60 0.93
N THR A 93 -5.10 -2.77 1.53
CA THR A 93 -4.66 -4.00 0.85
C THR A 93 -5.63 -4.39 -0.24
N ALA A 94 -6.95 -4.34 0.01
CA ALA A 94 -7.96 -4.60 -1.01
C ALA A 94 -7.90 -3.58 -2.16
N SER A 95 -7.71 -2.30 -1.83
CA SER A 95 -7.56 -1.24 -2.82
C SER A 95 -6.32 -1.43 -3.70
N LEU A 96 -5.20 -1.81 -3.10
CA LEU A 96 -3.94 -2.13 -3.80
C LEU A 96 -4.09 -3.39 -4.65
N ALA A 97 -4.64 -4.47 -4.10
CA ALA A 97 -4.91 -5.70 -4.85
C ALA A 97 -5.78 -5.40 -6.09
N TRP A 98 -6.85 -4.62 -5.93
CA TRP A 98 -7.69 -4.22 -7.06
C TRP A 98 -6.94 -3.36 -8.09
N ALA A 99 -6.10 -2.42 -7.64
CA ALA A 99 -5.30 -1.55 -8.50
C ALA A 99 -4.26 -2.33 -9.31
N TYR A 100 -3.65 -3.35 -8.69
CA TYR A 100 -2.63 -4.19 -9.30
C TYR A 100 -3.17 -5.50 -9.87
N ARG A 101 -4.50 -5.67 -9.96
CA ARG A 101 -5.13 -6.94 -10.37
C ARG A 101 -4.63 -7.50 -11.70
N ALA A 102 -4.45 -6.61 -12.68
CA ALA A 102 -3.94 -6.95 -14.02
C ALA A 102 -2.41 -7.15 -14.07
N ARG A 103 -1.71 -6.87 -12.96
CA ARG A 103 -0.27 -7.04 -12.79
C ARG A 103 0.08 -8.17 -11.83
N PHE A 104 -0.93 -8.89 -11.33
CA PHE A 104 -0.72 -10.25 -10.87
C PHE A 104 -0.56 -11.13 -12.10
N GLY A 105 0.50 -11.91 -12.09
CA GLY A 105 0.64 -13.01 -13.02
C GLY A 105 1.48 -14.08 -12.38
N TRP A 106 1.31 -15.28 -12.90
CA TRP A 106 2.07 -16.46 -12.52
C TRP A 106 3.15 -16.71 -13.60
N PRO A 107 4.40 -17.07 -13.23
CA PRO A 107 4.95 -17.11 -11.87
C PRO A 107 5.06 -15.71 -11.23
N PRO A 108 5.09 -15.61 -9.89
CA PRO A 108 5.13 -14.33 -9.17
C PRO A 108 6.48 -13.61 -9.31
N VAL A 109 7.54 -14.35 -9.63
CA VAL A 109 8.88 -13.85 -9.93
C VAL A 109 9.01 -13.69 -11.44
N ARG A 110 9.63 -12.59 -11.89
CA ARG A 110 9.91 -12.37 -13.31
C ARG A 110 11.10 -13.22 -13.75
N GLU A 111 10.89 -14.12 -14.71
CA GLU A 111 11.99 -14.83 -15.40
C GLU A 111 12.82 -13.84 -16.23
N ARG A 112 14.12 -14.13 -16.37
CA ARG A 112 15.13 -13.21 -16.92
C ARG A 112 14.88 -12.82 -18.37
#